data_AF-A0A8W8J8X1-F1
#
_entry.id   AF-A0A8W8J8X1-F1
#
_cell.length_a   1.000
_cell.length_b   1.000
_cell.length_c   1.000
_cell.angle_alpha   90.00
_cell.angle_beta   90.00
_cell.angle_gamma   90.00
#
_symmetry.space_group_name_H-M   'P 1'
#
loop_
_entity.id
_entity.type
_entity.pdbx_description
1 polymer ?
#
loop_
_entity_poly.entity_id
_entity_poly.type
_entity_poly.pdbx_seq_one_letter_code
_entity_poly.pdbx_strand_id
1 'polypeptide(L)'
;MSLQNYVVVLLLCISTLHASSNCERFSEFHCREDCQWSKELNQCHDCPTGFYGTNCSRPCRYPNYGTNCQQDCSHCERLQCSATFGCLTTSTDAPFHQGSFGLDFVIIGLITSGFFVTFVSMTFIFLGRRLKNK
;
A
#
# COMPACT_ATOMS: atom_id res chain seq x y z
N MET A 1 19.19 -21.63 -13.71
CA MET A 1 18.17 -20.90 -12.94
C MET A 1 17.11 -20.49 -13.96
N SER A 2 15.94 -21.14 -13.90
CA SER A 2 14.96 -21.19 -14.98
C SER A 2 14.44 -19.81 -15.35
N LEU A 3 14.22 -19.55 -16.65
CA LEU A 3 13.59 -18.34 -17.20
C LEU A 3 12.32 -17.93 -16.44
N GLN A 4 11.59 -18.90 -15.90
CA GLN A 4 10.42 -18.69 -15.04
C GLN A 4 10.74 -17.90 -13.76
N ASN A 5 11.87 -18.14 -13.10
CA ASN A 5 12.23 -17.42 -11.88
C ASN A 5 12.57 -15.95 -12.16
N TYR A 6 13.15 -15.66 -13.33
CA TYR A 6 13.40 -14.29 -13.77
C TYR A 6 12.09 -13.55 -14.02
N VAL A 7 11.12 -14.20 -14.67
CA VAL A 7 9.79 -13.62 -14.92
C VAL A 7 9.06 -13.34 -13.60
N VAL A 8 9.10 -14.24 -12.62
CA VAL A 8 8.47 -14.03 -11.31
C VAL A 8 9.11 -12.85 -10.57
N VAL A 9 10.44 -12.74 -10.56
CA VAL A 9 11.14 -11.61 -9.95
C VAL A 9 10.78 -10.30 -10.68
N LEU A 10 10.72 -10.30 -12.01
CA LEU A 10 10.33 -9.13 -12.78
C LEU A 10 8.90 -8.68 -12.44
N LEU A 11 7.95 -9.62 -12.36
CA LEU A 11 6.55 -9.33 -12.02
C LEU A 11 6.38 -8.81 -10.59
N LEU A 12 7.12 -9.37 -9.62
CA LEU A 12 7.12 -8.89 -8.23
C LEU A 12 7.76 -7.51 -8.12
N CYS A 13 8.81 -7.22 -8.89
CA CYS A 13 9.39 -5.88 -8.95
C CYS A 13 8.41 -4.86 -9.56
N ILE A 14 7.70 -5.23 -10.63
CA ILE A 14 6.70 -4.37 -11.27
C ILE A 14 5.54 -4.07 -10.31
N SER A 15 5.05 -5.06 -9.55
CA SER A 15 4.00 -4.81 -8.55
C SER A 15 4.49 -3.95 -7.37
N THR A 16 5.76 -4.03 -6.99
CA THR A 16 6.34 -3.11 -5.98
C THR A 16 6.61 -1.70 -6.53
N LEU A 17 6.89 -1.56 -7.83
CA LEU A 17 6.97 -0.27 -8.53
C LEU A 17 5.59 0.38 -8.71
N HIS A 18 4.51 -0.42 -8.64
CA HIS A 18 3.13 0.08 -8.61
C HIS A 18 2.67 0.58 -7.22
N ALA A 19 3.56 0.74 -6.25
CA ALA A 19 3.38 1.77 -5.23
C ALA A 19 3.60 3.17 -5.83
N SER A 20 3.06 3.40 -7.03
CA SER A 20 3.02 4.70 -7.68
C SER A 20 1.97 5.48 -6.90
N SER A 21 2.42 6.44 -6.09
CA SER A 21 1.54 7.54 -5.72
C SER A 21 0.92 8.04 -7.02
N ASN A 22 -0.41 8.09 -7.13
CA ASN A 22 -1.11 8.51 -8.36
C ASN A 22 -0.70 9.95 -8.80
N CYS A 23 0.07 10.63 -7.96
CA CYS A 23 0.50 12.01 -8.01
C CYS A 23 1.97 12.24 -8.41
N GLU A 24 2.62 11.39 -9.23
CA GLU A 24 4.02 11.59 -9.70
C GLU A 24 4.23 12.80 -10.66
N ARG A 25 3.70 13.98 -10.35
CA ARG A 25 3.84 15.19 -11.18
C ARG A 25 4.54 16.30 -10.41
N PHE A 26 5.59 16.86 -11.01
CA PHE A 26 6.42 17.93 -10.44
C PHE A 26 6.00 19.31 -10.99
N SER A 27 4.72 19.67 -10.85
CA SER A 27 4.23 20.98 -11.28
C SER A 27 3.23 21.56 -10.30
N GLU A 28 3.56 22.71 -9.71
CA GLU A 28 2.72 23.46 -8.76
C GLU A 28 1.32 23.76 -9.30
N PHE A 29 1.19 24.01 -10.60
CA PHE A 29 -0.07 24.39 -11.22
C PHE A 29 -0.84 23.23 -11.88
N HIS A 30 -0.23 22.06 -12.00
CA HIS A 30 -0.77 20.93 -12.77
C HIS A 30 -0.69 19.59 -12.01
N CYS A 31 -1.03 19.58 -10.72
CA CYS A 31 -1.32 18.31 -10.05
C CYS A 31 -2.50 17.60 -10.74
N ARG A 32 -2.45 16.26 -10.76
CA ARG A 32 -3.58 15.43 -11.19
C ARG A 32 -4.77 15.67 -10.25
N GLU A 33 -5.98 15.33 -10.70
CA GLU A 33 -7.12 15.23 -9.80
C GLU A 33 -6.80 14.30 -8.62
N ASP A 34 -7.38 14.60 -7.45
CA ASP A 34 -7.14 13.88 -6.19
C ASP A 34 -5.70 13.99 -5.64
N CYS A 35 -4.97 15.02 -6.08
CA CYS A 35 -3.64 15.37 -5.58
C CYS A 35 -3.58 16.84 -5.15
N GLN A 36 -2.63 17.16 -4.27
CA GLN A 36 -2.31 18.53 -3.86
C GLN A 36 -0.80 18.79 -3.90
N TRP A 37 -0.42 20.02 -4.25
CA TRP A 37 0.97 20.46 -4.24
C TRP A 37 1.49 20.67 -2.81
N SER A 38 2.63 20.07 -2.47
CA SER A 38 3.40 20.42 -1.28
C SER A 38 4.60 21.27 -1.68
N LYS A 39 4.74 22.44 -1.06
CA LYS A 39 5.89 23.33 -1.25
C LYS A 39 7.15 22.77 -0.59
N GLU A 40 6.98 22.05 0.52
CA GLU A 40 8.06 21.46 1.31
C GLU A 40 8.73 20.32 0.56
N LEU A 41 7.92 19.47 -0.09
CA LEU A 41 8.41 18.32 -0.87
C LEU A 41 8.68 18.67 -2.33
N ASN A 42 8.26 19.85 -2.79
CA ASN A 42 8.32 20.28 -4.18
C ASN A 42 7.71 19.25 -5.15
N GLN A 43 6.59 18.64 -4.75
CA GLN A 43 5.90 17.60 -5.52
C GLN A 43 4.41 17.56 -5.19
N CYS A 44 3.61 16.99 -6.11
CA CYS A 44 2.23 16.63 -5.83
C CYS A 44 2.21 15.37 -4.94
N HIS A 45 1.29 15.32 -3.99
CA HIS A 45 1.03 14.16 -3.14
C HIS A 45 -0.47 13.85 -3.11
N ASP A 46 -0.81 12.62 -2.73
CA ASP A 46 -2.20 12.17 -2.61
C ASP A 46 -2.95 13.01 -1.57
N CYS A 47 -4.26 13.16 -1.76
CA CYS A 47 -5.10 13.87 -0.80
C CYS A 47 -5.10 13.24 0.60
N PRO A 48 -5.26 14.06 1.66
CA PRO A 48 -5.45 13.54 3.00
C PRO A 48 -6.69 12.66 3.07
N THR A 49 -6.65 11.64 3.94
CA THR A 49 -7.75 10.70 4.16
C THR A 49 -9.07 11.43 4.39
N GLY A 50 -10.09 11.08 3.60
CA GLY A 50 -11.41 11.69 3.65
C GLY A 50 -11.60 12.89 2.73
N PHE A 51 -10.63 13.24 1.89
CA PHE A 51 -10.73 14.33 0.92
C PHE A 51 -10.35 13.89 -0.49
N TYR A 52 -10.89 14.60 -1.49
CA TYR A 52 -10.69 14.35 -2.90
C TYR A 52 -10.90 15.64 -3.72
N GLY A 53 -10.72 15.55 -5.04
CA GLY A 53 -10.86 16.63 -6.02
C GLY A 53 -9.61 17.49 -6.17
N THR A 54 -9.73 18.55 -6.98
CA THR A 54 -8.64 19.50 -7.21
C THR A 54 -8.21 20.14 -5.89
N ASN A 55 -6.91 20.04 -5.58
CA ASN A 55 -6.32 20.53 -4.33
C ASN A 55 -7.03 20.00 -3.07
N CYS A 56 -7.59 18.79 -3.13
CA CYS A 56 -8.23 18.13 -1.99
C CYS A 56 -9.36 18.93 -1.34
N SER A 57 -10.04 19.76 -2.14
CA SER A 57 -11.04 20.71 -1.67
C SER A 57 -12.39 20.08 -1.29
N ARG A 58 -12.63 18.81 -1.63
CA ARG A 58 -13.92 18.15 -1.42
C ARG A 58 -13.78 17.06 -0.37
N PRO A 59 -14.56 17.08 0.72
CA PRO A 59 -14.63 15.94 1.62
C PRO A 59 -15.41 14.78 0.97
N CYS A 60 -15.10 13.54 1.35
CA CYS A 60 -15.83 12.36 0.87
C CYS A 60 -17.33 12.51 1.12
N ARG A 61 -18.12 12.13 0.11
CA ARG A 61 -19.59 12.19 0.18
C ARG A 61 -20.14 10.93 0.81
N TYR A 62 -21.01 11.10 1.82
CA TYR A 62 -21.81 10.01 2.38
C TYR A 62 -22.45 9.16 1.27
N PRO A 63 -22.40 7.81 1.37
CA PRO A 63 -21.90 7.03 2.51
C PRO A 63 -20.38 6.79 2.52
N ASN A 64 -19.63 7.38 1.59
CA ASN A 64 -18.22 7.07 1.42
C ASN A 64 -17.31 7.84 2.38
N TYR A 65 -16.24 7.19 2.85
CA TYR A 65 -15.21 7.79 3.70
C TYR A 65 -13.83 7.13 3.49
N GLY A 66 -12.82 7.63 4.20
CA GLY A 66 -11.48 7.05 4.25
C GLY A 66 -10.60 7.39 3.04
N THR A 67 -9.57 6.60 2.81
CA THR A 67 -8.62 6.79 1.69
C THR A 67 -9.36 6.63 0.36
N ASN A 68 -9.22 7.61 -0.54
CA ASN A 68 -9.88 7.65 -1.85
C ASN A 68 -11.41 7.46 -1.79
N CYS A 69 -12.03 7.74 -0.65
CA CYS A 69 -13.45 7.54 -0.41
C CYS A 69 -13.96 6.13 -0.79
N GLN A 70 -13.19 5.07 -0.48
CA GLN A 70 -13.55 3.68 -0.82
C GLN A 70 -14.21 2.91 0.32
N GLN A 71 -14.32 3.49 1.52
CA GLN A 71 -14.94 2.85 2.68
C GLN A 71 -16.41 3.30 2.82
N ASP A 72 -17.26 2.50 3.47
CA ASP A 72 -18.71 2.70 3.51
C ASP A 72 -19.28 2.90 4.94
N CYS A 73 -20.06 3.96 5.11
CA CYS A 73 -20.79 4.34 6.32
C CYS A 73 -22.31 4.05 6.23
N SER A 74 -22.79 3.21 5.31
CA SER A 74 -24.23 3.01 5.12
C SER A 74 -24.94 2.44 6.36
N HIS A 75 -24.18 1.95 7.34
CA HIS A 75 -24.66 1.39 8.60
C HIS A 75 -24.88 2.42 9.73
N CYS A 76 -24.54 3.70 9.54
CA CYS A 76 -24.79 4.76 10.51
C CYS A 76 -25.44 6.00 9.88
N GLU A 77 -25.93 6.90 10.73
CA GLU A 77 -26.52 8.15 10.27
C GLU A 77 -25.47 9.04 9.61
N ARG A 78 -25.89 9.83 8.60
CA ARG A 78 -25.00 10.77 7.90
C ARG A 78 -24.24 11.69 8.86
N LEU A 79 -24.88 12.15 9.93
CA LEU A 79 -24.28 13.04 10.92
C LEU A 79 -23.19 12.37 11.77
N GLN A 80 -23.19 11.04 11.85
CA GLN A 80 -22.21 10.24 12.58
C GLN A 80 -21.05 9.77 11.70
N CYS A 81 -21.17 9.88 10.37
CA CYS A 81 -20.12 9.49 9.44
C CYS A 81 -19.13 10.65 9.21
N SER A 82 -17.96 10.56 9.81
CA SER A 82 -16.81 11.39 9.48
C SER A 82 -16.23 10.95 8.12
N ALA A 83 -15.95 11.91 7.23
CA ALA A 83 -15.28 11.62 5.96
C ALA A 83 -13.90 10.95 6.14
N THR A 84 -13.23 11.20 7.26
CA THR A 84 -11.91 10.63 7.57
C THR A 84 -12.01 9.33 8.36
N PHE A 85 -12.85 9.28 9.39
CA PHE A 85 -12.87 8.19 10.38
C PHE A 85 -14.03 7.21 10.21
N GLY A 86 -15.03 7.53 9.39
CA GLY A 86 -16.24 6.74 9.25
C GLY A 86 -17.22 6.98 10.40
N CYS A 87 -17.98 5.94 10.77
CA CYS A 87 -18.98 6.03 11.83
C CYS A 87 -18.33 6.25 13.21
N LEU A 88 -18.58 7.42 13.82
CA LEU A 88 -18.15 7.74 15.17
C LEU A 88 -19.12 7.09 16.17
N THR A 89 -18.66 6.07 16.89
CA THR A 89 -19.42 5.52 18.03
C THR A 89 -19.40 6.55 19.17
N THR A 90 -20.57 6.92 19.68
CA THR A 90 -20.70 7.78 20.87
C THR A 90 -20.35 7.01 22.15
N SER A 91 -19.13 6.49 22.22
CA SER A 91 -18.54 5.89 23.41
C SER A 91 -17.13 6.47 23.53
N THR A 92 -16.82 7.00 24.70
CA THR A 92 -15.61 7.73 25.08
C THR A 92 -14.34 6.88 24.99
N ASP A 93 -13.99 6.38 23.81
CA ASP A 93 -12.75 5.67 23.53
C ASP A 93 -12.28 6.07 22.14
N ALA A 94 -11.08 6.67 22.07
CA ALA A 94 -10.46 7.06 20.81
C ALA A 94 -10.36 5.85 19.86
N PRO A 95 -10.60 6.01 18.55
CA PRO A 95 -10.45 4.90 17.61
C PRO A 95 -8.97 4.51 17.51
N PHE A 96 -8.62 3.37 18.11
CA PHE A 96 -7.36 2.72 17.83
C PHE A 96 -7.40 2.22 16.38
N HIS A 97 -6.47 2.67 15.55
CA HIS A 97 -6.16 2.02 14.28
C HIS A 97 -5.67 0.60 14.57
N GLN A 98 -6.61 -0.35 14.69
CA GLN A 98 -6.27 -1.76 14.66
C GLN A 98 -6.06 -2.16 13.20
N GLY A 99 -4.93 -1.72 12.64
CA GLY A 99 -4.41 -2.35 11.45
C GLY A 99 -4.24 -3.83 11.75
N SER A 100 -4.73 -4.67 10.84
CA SER A 100 -4.51 -6.11 10.82
C SER A 100 -3.03 -6.42 10.51
N PHE A 101 -2.11 -5.92 11.33
CA PHE A 101 -0.67 -6.08 11.13
C PHE A 101 -0.19 -7.51 11.46
N GLY A 102 -0.99 -8.32 12.17
CA GLY A 102 -0.56 -9.64 12.64
C GLY A 102 -0.47 -10.72 11.56
N LEU A 103 -1.40 -10.75 10.60
CA LEU A 103 -1.42 -11.83 9.60
C LEU A 103 -0.38 -11.61 8.50
N ASP A 104 -0.18 -10.35 8.09
CA ASP A 104 0.69 -9.99 6.99
C ASP A 104 2.17 -10.26 7.32
N PHE A 105 2.63 -9.94 8.54
CA PHE A 105 4.01 -10.23 8.96
C PHE A 105 4.30 -11.74 9.06
N VAL A 106 3.31 -12.55 9.45
CA VAL A 106 3.46 -14.02 9.50
C VAL A 106 3.63 -14.58 8.09
N ILE A 107 2.81 -14.12 7.13
CA ILE A 107 2.90 -14.57 5.74
C ILE A 107 4.22 -14.14 5.11
N ILE A 108 4.65 -12.89 5.32
CA ILE A 108 5.94 -12.37 4.83
C ILE A 108 7.11 -13.17 5.42
N GLY A 109 7.04 -13.52 6.71
CA GLY A 109 8.05 -14.35 7.39
C GLY A 109 8.17 -15.77 6.82
N LEU A 110 7.04 -16.39 6.44
CA LEU A 110 7.03 -17.73 5.85
C LEU A 110 7.61 -17.74 4.42
N ILE A 111 7.30 -16.72 3.61
CA ILE A 111 7.79 -16.63 2.23
C ILE A 111 9.30 -16.37 2.23
N THR A 112 9.78 -15.41 3.02
CA THR A 112 11.20 -15.03 3.06
C THR A 112 12.11 -16.14 3.59
N SER A 113 11.67 -16.88 4.61
CA SER A 113 12.41 -18.03 5.14
C SER A 113 12.51 -19.19 4.14
N GLY A 114 11.44 -19.46 3.39
CA GLY A 114 11.43 -20.51 2.35
C GLY A 114 12.40 -20.22 1.20
N PHE A 115 12.43 -18.98 0.70
CA PHE A 115 13.36 -18.58 -0.37
C PHE A 115 14.83 -18.66 0.08
N PHE A 116 15.14 -18.33 1.34
CA PHE A 116 16.48 -18.44 1.88
C PHE A 116 16.98 -19.89 1.94
N VAL A 117 16.15 -20.81 2.43
CA VAL A 117 16.49 -22.25 2.55
C VAL A 117 16.70 -22.89 1.17
N THR A 118 15.85 -22.55 0.20
CA THR A 118 16.00 -23.07 -1.17
C THR A 118 17.26 -22.55 -1.85
N PHE A 119 17.65 -21.30 -1.63
CA PHE A 119 18.89 -20.76 -2.16
C PHE A 119 20.13 -21.45 -1.57
N VAL A 120 20.18 -21.62 -0.24
CA VAL A 120 21.28 -22.28 0.47
C VAL A 120 21.42 -23.75 0.06
N SER A 121 20.32 -24.49 -0.03
CA SER A 121 20.37 -25.89 -0.49
C SER A 121 20.87 -26.01 -1.93
N MET A 122 20.49 -25.11 -2.82
CA MET A 122 20.95 -25.12 -4.22
C MET A 122 22.45 -24.80 -4.35
N THR A 123 22.98 -23.89 -3.53
CA THR A 123 24.42 -23.60 -3.53
C THR A 123 25.23 -24.80 -3.02
N PHE A 124 24.77 -25.47 -1.95
CA PHE A 124 25.41 -26.70 -1.46
C PHE A 124 25.38 -27.84 -2.49
N ILE A 125 24.24 -28.05 -3.16
CA ILE A 125 24.11 -29.07 -4.21
C ILE A 125 25.05 -28.74 -5.39
N PHE A 126 25.14 -27.46 -5.78
CA PHE A 126 26.01 -27.05 -6.87
C PHE A 126 27.49 -27.19 -6.52
N LEU A 127 27.91 -26.80 -5.31
CA LEU A 127 29.27 -26.98 -4.80
C LEU A 127 29.63 -28.47 -4.69
N GLY A 128 28.71 -29.30 -4.18
CA GLY A 128 28.90 -30.76 -4.14
C GLY A 128 29.05 -31.38 -5.53
N ARG A 129 28.26 -30.93 -6.51
CA ARG A 129 28.38 -31.37 -7.91
C ARG A 129 29.71 -30.91 -8.54
N ARG A 130 30.21 -29.73 -8.19
CA ARG A 130 31.52 -29.23 -8.65
C ARG A 130 32.69 -30.01 -8.05
N LEU A 131 32.58 -30.43 -6.79
CA LEU A 131 33.59 -31.27 -6.13
C LEU A 131 33.60 -32.71 -6.64
N LYS A 132 32.46 -33.24 -7.07
CA LYS A 132 32.36 -34.60 -7.65
C LYS A 132 32.83 -34.67 -9.12
N ASN A 133 32.81 -33.55 -9.85
CA ASN A 133 33.17 -33.47 -11.27
C ASN A 133 34.61 -33.00 -11.51
N LYS A 134 35.44 -32.96 -10.47
CA LYS A 134 36.89 -32.69 -10.53
C LYS A 134 37.63 -33.92 -10.02
#